data_AF-A0A136MUR4-F1
#
_entry.id   AF-A0A136MUR4-F1
#
_cell.length_a   1.000
_cell.length_b   1.000
_cell.length_c   1.000
_cell.angle_alpha   90.00
_cell.angle_beta   90.00
_cell.angle_gamma   90.00
#
_symmetry.space_group_name_H-M   'P 1'
#
loop_
_entity.id
_entity.type
_entity.pdbx_description
1 polymer ?
#
loop_
_entity_poly.entity_id
_entity_poly.type
_entity_poly.pdbx_seq_one_letter_code
_entity_poly.pdbx_strand_id
1 'polypeptide(L)'
;MSSFSKYIMVHMILAMSTIVAVHAQTVNSVVIPNKDSVLIGDIIQLKVKVTYPQEVSIKALDFTSWAEIPNQLYKTDTITQQQYADIEVIDPGQWTALANNNIIEKGNLQPTLVNGKYTVENTVSIAIYTPGQFKLPSPKVIAESDVETFPAQLPMVHVYLPASVLTDSLSLNPINDIMRENKNFSDYRSYILGFGALLILAALMYYLLRRKKKPAPIKEMAPDIALQPHEKALKALNELNNAQLWQRGLVKEYQSSLTDIIRTYLQDRYGVRATEMTTDEIVDALQETGFNTEYRQELKEILQVADLVKFAKAVPEANIHSQFMEKAVHFVEQTKEVRISDNQNTDIQ
;
A
#
# COMPACT_ATOMS: atom_id res chain seq x y z
N MET A 1 0.63 104.22 40.39
CA MET A 1 0.89 103.14 39.40
C MET A 1 2.37 102.77 39.42
N SER A 2 2.81 101.88 40.31
CA SER A 2 4.10 101.15 40.14
C SER A 2 4.21 99.90 41.04
N SER A 3 3.26 99.69 41.97
CA SER A 3 3.20 98.47 42.81
C SER A 3 2.69 97.23 42.06
N PHE A 4 1.92 97.40 40.98
CA PHE A 4 1.37 96.29 40.19
C PHE A 4 2.43 95.57 39.33
N SER A 5 3.54 96.25 39.00
CA SER A 5 4.60 95.67 38.15
C SER A 5 5.51 94.71 38.90
N LYS A 6 5.59 94.78 40.23
CA LYS A 6 6.44 93.88 41.03
C LYS A 6 5.76 92.54 41.34
N TYR A 7 4.43 92.53 41.54
CA TYR A 7 3.68 91.29 41.78
C TYR A 7 3.56 90.39 40.55
N ILE A 8 3.47 90.98 39.35
CA ILE A 8 3.48 90.22 38.10
C ILE A 8 4.87 89.62 37.84
N MET A 9 5.95 90.29 38.25
CA MET A 9 7.30 89.78 38.08
C MET A 9 7.65 88.67 39.09
N VAL A 10 7.10 88.69 40.31
CA VAL A 10 7.33 87.63 41.31
C VAL A 10 6.46 86.38 41.04
N HIS A 11 5.25 86.53 40.49
CA HIS A 11 4.44 85.37 40.08
C HIS A 11 4.81 84.78 38.71
N MET A 12 5.55 85.50 37.86
CA MET A 12 6.13 84.94 36.63
C MET A 12 7.45 84.19 36.88
N ILE A 13 7.94 84.16 38.12
CA ILE A 13 9.12 83.38 38.54
C ILE A 13 8.72 82.08 39.25
N LEU A 14 7.42 81.86 39.53
CA LEU A 14 6.94 80.73 40.34
C LEU A 14 6.03 79.74 39.60
N ALA A 15 5.90 79.87 38.27
CA ALA A 15 5.12 78.94 37.46
C ALA A 15 6.04 78.04 36.61
N MET A 16 6.28 76.84 37.15
CA MET A 16 6.37 75.60 36.38
C MET A 16 7.43 75.56 35.26
N SER A 17 8.69 75.39 35.66
CA SER A 17 9.63 74.59 34.87
C SER A 17 10.52 73.77 35.79
N THR A 18 9.93 73.10 36.78
CA THR A 18 10.44 71.76 37.13
C THR A 18 10.02 70.85 35.99
N ILE A 19 10.79 70.90 34.89
CA ILE A 19 10.94 69.74 34.05
C ILE A 19 11.65 68.75 34.97
N VAL A 20 10.86 67.96 35.71
CA VAL A 20 11.34 66.66 36.15
C VAL A 20 11.61 65.96 34.83
N ALA A 21 12.84 66.07 34.35
CA ALA A 21 13.36 65.14 33.38
C ALA A 21 13.28 63.82 34.11
N VAL A 22 12.15 63.13 33.93
CA VAL A 22 12.05 61.70 34.15
C VAL A 22 13.13 61.17 33.23
N HIS A 23 14.33 61.01 33.78
CA HIS A 23 15.39 60.26 33.15
C HIS A 23 14.86 58.84 33.20
N ALA A 24 14.00 58.48 32.25
CA ALA A 24 13.67 57.10 32.00
C ALA A 24 15.03 56.45 31.71
N GLN A 25 15.55 55.75 32.71
CA GLN A 25 16.80 55.02 32.58
C GLN A 25 16.50 53.94 31.55
N THR A 26 17.09 54.06 30.36
CA THR A 26 16.81 53.15 29.26
C THR A 26 17.71 51.93 29.38
N VAL A 27 17.10 50.75 29.35
CA VAL A 27 17.83 49.47 29.29
C VAL A 27 17.61 48.83 27.94
N ASN A 28 18.72 48.55 27.26
CA ASN A 28 18.73 47.92 25.95
C ASN A 28 19.00 46.43 26.12
N SER A 29 18.05 45.59 25.72
CA SER A 29 18.16 44.14 25.70
C SER A 29 18.05 43.67 24.26
N VAL A 30 19.03 42.91 23.79
CA VAL A 30 19.11 42.44 22.40
C VAL A 30 19.50 40.98 22.38
N VAL A 31 18.81 40.23 21.52
CA VAL A 31 19.17 38.86 21.15
C VAL A 31 19.65 38.88 19.70
N ILE A 32 20.81 38.30 19.45
CA ILE A 32 21.42 38.26 18.11
C ILE A 32 21.70 36.79 17.77
N PRO A 33 20.93 36.17 16.87
CA PRO A 33 21.23 34.83 16.41
C PRO A 33 22.47 34.83 15.51
N ASN A 34 23.22 33.73 15.50
CA ASN A 34 24.32 33.51 14.56
C ASN A 34 23.83 33.18 13.14
N LYS A 35 22.58 32.74 13.00
CA LYS A 35 21.93 32.33 11.74
C LYS A 35 20.45 32.73 11.76
N ASP A 36 19.97 33.27 10.65
CA ASP A 36 18.55 33.62 10.47
C ASP A 36 17.76 32.50 9.78
N SER A 37 18.44 31.46 9.31
CA SER A 37 17.87 30.32 8.59
C SER A 37 18.59 29.04 9.00
N VAL A 38 17.83 28.06 9.47
CA VAL A 38 18.35 26.79 9.98
C VAL A 38 17.41 25.63 9.63
N LEU A 39 17.91 24.40 9.68
CA LEU A 39 17.07 23.22 9.62
C LEU A 39 16.48 22.92 11.01
N ILE A 40 15.37 22.19 11.03
CA ILE A 40 14.81 21.62 12.25
C ILE A 40 15.87 20.87 13.06
N GLY A 41 15.99 21.19 14.35
CA GLY A 41 16.99 20.59 15.26
C GLY A 41 18.42 21.10 15.11
N ASP A 42 18.73 21.99 14.16
CA ASP A 42 20.04 22.62 14.10
C ASP A 42 20.28 23.51 15.34
N ILE A 43 21.53 23.51 15.81
CA ILE A 43 21.94 24.35 16.93
C ILE A 43 22.12 25.80 16.47
N ILE A 44 21.38 26.70 17.11
CA ILE A 44 21.42 28.15 16.93
C ILE A 44 22.11 28.77 18.15
N GLN A 45 23.12 29.61 17.92
CA GLN A 45 23.76 30.36 18.99
C GLN A 45 23.16 31.75 19.06
N LEU A 46 22.56 32.07 20.21
CA LEU A 46 21.95 33.34 20.52
C LEU A 46 22.87 34.14 21.44
N LYS A 47 23.44 35.23 20.92
CA LYS A 47 24.17 36.19 21.74
C LYS A 47 23.18 37.15 22.38
N VAL A 48 23.01 37.04 23.68
CA VAL A 48 22.17 37.93 24.47
C VAL A 48 23.04 39.02 25.05
N LYS A 49 22.72 40.27 24.76
CA LYS A 49 23.43 41.46 25.24
C LYS A 49 22.45 42.41 25.92
N VAL A 50 22.69 42.70 27.20
CA VAL A 50 21.94 43.66 27.99
C VAL A 50 22.85 44.80 28.40
N THR A 51 22.52 46.02 28.00
CA THR A 51 23.30 47.24 28.32
C THR A 51 22.44 48.20 29.13
N TYR A 52 22.94 48.64 30.29
CA TYR A 52 22.21 49.49 31.23
C TYR A 52 23.13 50.56 31.86
N PRO A 53 22.60 51.73 32.25
CA PRO A 53 23.37 52.78 32.91
C PRO A 53 23.76 52.38 34.34
N GLN A 54 24.81 53.00 34.89
CA GLN A 54 25.34 52.65 36.22
C GLN A 54 24.35 52.88 37.37
N GLU A 55 23.38 53.75 37.16
CA GLU A 55 22.36 54.11 38.15
C GLU A 55 21.25 53.07 38.28
N VAL A 56 21.18 52.07 37.39
CA VAL A 56 20.18 51.00 37.40
C VAL A 56 20.76 49.74 38.05
N SER A 57 20.08 49.23 39.08
CA SER A 57 20.35 47.90 39.63
C SER A 57 19.39 46.87 39.01
N ILE A 58 19.93 45.93 38.22
CA ILE A 58 19.17 44.79 37.68
C ILE A 58 19.05 43.72 38.77
N LYS A 59 17.82 43.26 39.04
CA LYS A 59 17.51 42.11 39.92
C LYS A 59 17.62 40.79 39.18
N ALA A 60 17.03 40.71 37.99
CA ALA A 60 17.00 39.49 37.19
C ALA A 60 16.74 39.76 35.70
N LEU A 61 17.06 38.77 34.88
CA LEU A 61 16.62 38.66 33.49
C LEU A 61 15.58 37.55 33.38
N ASP A 62 14.44 37.85 32.76
CA ASP A 62 13.31 36.93 32.59
C ASP A 62 13.18 36.48 31.13
N PHE A 63 13.36 35.17 30.91
CA PHE A 63 13.26 34.48 29.62
C PHE A 63 11.94 33.72 29.46
N THR A 64 10.94 33.92 30.33
CA THR A 64 9.65 33.22 30.24
C THR A 64 8.98 33.39 28.87
N SER A 65 9.24 34.51 28.19
CA SER A 65 8.79 34.75 26.80
C SER A 65 9.28 33.73 25.77
N TRP A 66 10.31 32.93 26.08
CA TRP A 66 10.84 31.88 25.19
C TRP A 66 10.02 30.59 25.26
N ALA A 67 9.20 30.40 26.30
CA ALA A 67 8.39 29.19 26.48
C ALA A 67 7.23 29.10 25.46
N GLU A 68 6.69 30.23 25.02
CA GLU A 68 5.49 30.29 24.16
C GLU A 68 5.71 31.23 22.96
N ILE A 69 6.76 31.00 22.16
CA ILE A 69 7.00 31.81 20.97
C ILE A 69 6.03 31.40 19.85
N PRO A 70 5.13 32.28 19.38
CA PRO A 70 4.13 31.93 18.38
C PRO A 70 4.75 31.79 16.99
N ASN A 71 4.37 30.73 16.29
CA ASN A 71 4.74 30.50 14.90
C ASN A 71 4.06 31.55 14.00
N GLN A 72 4.86 32.31 13.25
CA GLN A 72 4.35 33.36 12.37
C GLN A 72 3.75 32.83 11.06
N LEU A 73 4.07 31.59 10.67
CA LEU A 73 3.52 30.96 9.46
C LEU A 73 2.14 30.35 9.70
N TYR A 74 1.95 29.68 10.83
CA TYR A 74 0.71 28.94 11.14
C TYR A 74 -0.06 29.66 12.25
N LYS A 75 -0.81 30.71 11.88
CA LYS A 75 -1.51 31.59 12.83
C LYS A 75 -2.94 31.17 13.18
N THR A 76 -3.50 30.13 12.56
CA THR A 76 -4.92 29.77 12.76
C THR A 76 -5.17 28.28 12.61
N ASP A 77 -5.95 27.74 13.56
CA ASP A 77 -6.56 26.41 13.64
C ASP A 77 -6.32 25.52 12.41
N THR A 78 -5.35 24.61 12.54
CA THR A 78 -5.22 23.47 11.64
C THR A 78 -4.85 22.27 12.50
N ILE A 79 -5.61 21.18 12.35
CA ILE A 79 -5.71 20.01 13.23
C ILE A 79 -4.36 19.31 13.55
N THR A 80 -3.25 19.71 12.93
CA THR A 80 -1.94 19.04 13.03
C THR A 80 -0.71 19.96 13.13
N GLN A 81 -0.85 21.28 13.32
CA GLN A 81 0.30 22.20 13.26
C GLN A 81 0.63 22.83 14.62
N GLN A 82 1.91 22.73 15.01
CA GLN A 82 2.46 23.28 16.25
C GLN A 82 2.44 24.82 16.21
N GLN A 83 1.52 25.42 16.98
CA GLN A 83 1.28 26.86 17.05
C GLN A 83 2.43 27.62 17.75
N TYR A 84 3.21 26.94 18.58
CA TYR A 84 4.34 27.49 19.31
C TYR A 84 5.63 26.79 18.91
N ALA A 85 6.76 27.49 19.09
CA ALA A 85 8.09 26.91 18.92
C ALA A 85 8.35 25.88 20.02
N ASP A 86 8.69 24.65 19.65
CA ASP A 86 9.31 23.68 20.55
C ASP A 86 10.82 23.96 20.61
N ILE A 87 11.27 24.59 21.72
CA ILE A 87 12.64 25.06 21.90
C ILE A 87 13.31 24.28 23.03
N GLU A 88 14.48 23.72 22.73
CA GLU A 88 15.34 23.09 23.72
C GLU A 88 16.61 23.94 23.92
N VAL A 89 16.98 24.19 25.18
CA VAL A 89 18.25 24.85 25.52
C VAL A 89 19.34 23.79 25.60
N ILE A 90 20.22 23.75 24.60
CA ILE A 90 21.31 22.79 24.49
C ILE A 90 22.50 23.19 25.38
N ASP A 91 22.84 24.47 25.38
CA ASP A 91 23.92 25.01 26.21
C ASP A 91 23.51 26.41 26.73
N PRO A 92 23.28 26.56 28.04
CA PRO A 92 22.92 27.84 28.63
C PRO A 92 24.12 28.81 28.80
N GLY A 93 25.35 28.39 28.46
CA GLY A 93 26.55 29.17 28.66
C GLY A 93 26.81 29.46 30.15
N GLN A 94 27.06 30.72 30.49
CA GLN A 94 27.30 31.12 31.89
C GLN A 94 26.01 31.17 32.74
N TRP A 95 24.84 31.06 32.13
CA TRP A 95 23.54 31.20 32.79
C TRP A 95 22.86 29.86 33.01
N THR A 96 23.50 28.96 33.75
CA THR A 96 23.00 27.58 33.99
C THR A 96 21.57 27.52 34.53
N ALA A 97 21.12 28.55 35.26
CA ALA A 97 19.74 28.67 35.74
C ALA A 97 18.69 28.79 34.62
N LEU A 98 19.09 29.15 33.39
CA LEU A 98 18.21 29.25 32.22
C LEU A 98 17.54 27.91 31.92
N ALA A 99 18.29 26.81 32.03
CA ALA A 99 17.81 25.47 31.73
C ALA A 99 16.73 24.98 32.72
N ASN A 100 16.65 25.57 33.91
CA ASN A 100 15.74 25.10 34.97
C ASN A 100 14.55 26.04 35.20
N ASN A 101 14.79 27.36 35.29
CA ASN A 101 13.80 28.29 35.82
C ASN A 101 13.51 29.51 34.92
N ASN A 102 14.11 29.61 33.72
CA ASN A 102 13.97 30.75 32.79
C ASN A 102 14.30 32.14 33.37
N ILE A 103 14.77 32.23 34.61
CA ILE A 103 15.07 33.49 35.31
C ILE A 103 16.53 33.46 35.76
N ILE A 104 17.28 34.49 35.37
CA ILE A 104 18.69 34.65 35.74
C ILE A 104 18.81 35.76 36.77
N GLU A 105 19.09 35.38 38.01
CA GLU A 105 19.29 36.32 39.11
C GLU A 105 20.59 37.12 38.98
N LYS A 106 20.61 38.31 39.58
CA LYS A 106 21.74 39.26 39.59
C LYS A 106 23.11 38.61 39.82
N GLY A 107 23.20 37.63 40.72
CA GLY A 107 24.45 36.96 41.06
C GLY A 107 25.14 36.26 39.87
N ASN A 108 24.36 35.86 38.86
CA ASN A 108 24.84 35.11 37.69
C ASN A 108 25.08 35.99 36.46
N LEU A 109 24.79 37.30 36.53
CA LEU A 109 24.84 38.19 35.36
C LEU A 109 26.24 38.70 35.00
N GLN A 110 27.21 38.65 35.91
CA GLN A 110 28.62 39.04 35.70
C GLN A 110 28.81 40.28 34.79
N PRO A 111 28.29 41.46 35.19
CA PRO A 111 28.32 42.66 34.35
C PRO A 111 29.74 43.22 34.17
N THR A 112 30.05 43.66 32.95
CA THR A 112 31.30 44.34 32.61
C THR A 112 31.04 45.82 32.31
N LEU A 113 31.87 46.72 32.83
CA LEU A 113 31.75 48.15 32.57
C LEU A 113 32.42 48.50 31.24
N VAL A 114 31.64 48.95 30.26
CA VAL A 114 32.12 49.34 28.92
C VAL A 114 31.54 50.72 28.58
N ASN A 115 32.40 51.69 28.25
CA ASN A 115 32.00 53.05 27.87
C ASN A 115 31.04 53.72 28.88
N GLY A 116 31.28 53.50 30.19
CA GLY A 116 30.46 54.09 31.26
C GLY A 116 29.10 53.44 31.48
N LYS A 117 28.77 52.34 30.79
CA LYS A 117 27.55 51.55 30.98
C LYS A 117 27.89 50.12 31.39
N TYR A 118 27.05 49.50 32.20
CA TYR A 118 27.17 48.07 32.47
C TYR A 118 26.63 47.27 31.28
N THR A 119 27.39 46.27 30.87
CA THR A 119 27.05 45.36 29.79
C THR A 119 27.16 43.92 30.28
N VAL A 120 26.09 43.17 30.07
CA VAL A 120 25.98 41.75 30.39
C VAL A 120 25.83 41.00 29.07
N GLU A 121 26.73 40.04 28.82
CA GLU A 121 26.73 39.24 27.59
C GLU A 121 26.81 37.75 27.92
N ASN A 122 25.99 36.94 27.26
CA ASN A 122 26.10 35.49 27.28
C ASN A 122 25.68 34.92 25.93
N THR A 123 26.25 33.78 25.57
CA THR A 123 25.86 33.04 24.35
C THR A 123 25.13 31.78 24.78
N VAL A 124 23.88 31.65 24.36
CA VAL A 124 23.02 30.50 24.63
C VAL A 124 22.83 29.71 23.34
N SER A 125 23.03 28.41 23.39
CA SER A 125 22.76 27.52 22.26
C SER A 125 21.39 26.87 22.43
N ILE A 126 20.51 27.04 21.44
CA ILE A 126 19.17 26.45 21.40
C ILE A 126 18.98 25.60 20.15
N ALA A 127 18.06 24.63 20.20
CA ALA A 127 17.54 23.92 19.05
C ALA A 127 16.02 24.12 18.96
N ILE A 128 15.48 24.25 17.74
CA ILE A 128 14.04 24.40 17.50
C ILE A 128 13.55 23.19 16.71
N TYR A 129 12.59 22.45 17.26
CA TYR A 129 12.03 21.23 16.65
C TYR A 129 10.71 21.46 15.91
N THR A 130 10.22 22.70 15.90
CA THR A 130 9.05 23.06 15.11
C THR A 130 9.46 23.80 13.84
N PRO A 131 9.05 23.36 12.63
CA PRO A 131 9.29 24.13 11.41
C PRO A 131 8.39 25.38 11.39
N GLY A 132 8.94 26.52 10.97
CA GLY A 132 8.20 27.77 11.10
C GLY A 132 9.03 29.03 10.94
N GLN A 133 8.38 30.14 11.26
CA GLN A 133 9.02 31.45 11.37
C GLN A 133 8.80 31.96 12.79
N PHE A 134 9.89 32.23 13.52
CA PHE A 134 9.83 32.61 14.92
C PHE A 134 10.53 33.95 15.15
N LYS A 135 9.84 34.85 15.84
CA LYS A 135 10.43 36.11 16.31
C LYS A 135 10.99 35.86 17.71
N LEU A 136 12.30 35.91 17.88
CA LEU A 136 12.91 35.65 19.19
C LEU A 136 12.81 36.91 20.07
N PRO A 137 12.09 36.86 21.20
CA PRO A 137 11.99 37.99 22.10
C PRO A 137 13.28 38.18 22.88
N SER A 138 13.63 39.44 23.16
CA SER A 138 14.71 39.74 24.09
C SER A 138 14.24 39.54 25.53
N PRO A 139 15.10 39.07 26.46
CA PRO A 139 14.70 38.86 27.84
C PRO A 139 14.27 40.16 28.48
N LYS A 140 13.21 40.07 29.30
CA LYS A 140 12.70 41.21 30.05
C LYS A 140 13.65 41.49 31.21
N VAL A 141 14.04 42.75 31.38
CA VAL A 141 14.92 43.16 32.47
C VAL A 141 14.08 43.56 33.67
N ILE A 142 14.31 42.91 34.81
CA ILE A 142 13.67 43.25 36.08
C ILE A 142 14.66 44.11 36.88
N ALA A 143 14.35 45.39 37.06
CA ALA A 143 15.17 46.35 37.80
C ALA A 143 14.58 46.68 39.20
N GLU A 144 15.40 47.29 40.06
CA GLU A 144 14.95 47.84 41.36
C GLU A 144 14.15 49.13 41.23
N SER A 145 14.46 49.94 40.20
CA SER A 145 13.75 51.15 39.81
C SER A 145 12.80 50.88 38.65
N ASP A 146 11.81 51.76 38.44
CA ASP A 146 10.95 51.71 37.26
C ASP A 146 11.79 52.09 36.02
N VAL A 147 11.96 51.13 35.12
CA VAL A 147 12.88 51.19 33.98
C VAL A 147 12.10 50.77 32.75
N GLU A 148 12.06 51.65 31.74
CA GLU A 148 11.54 51.28 30.43
C GLU A 148 12.58 50.42 29.70
N THR A 149 12.16 49.20 29.36
CA THR A 149 12.97 48.27 28.58
C THR A 149 12.56 48.37 27.12
N PHE A 150 13.52 48.69 26.26
CA PHE A 150 13.31 48.70 24.82
C PHE A 150 13.94 47.44 24.22
N PRO A 151 13.15 46.45 23.78
CA PRO A 151 13.71 45.33 23.02
C PRO A 151 14.22 45.89 21.68
N ALA A 152 15.54 45.81 21.45
CA ALA A 152 16.11 46.32 20.21
C ALA A 152 15.91 45.28 19.11
N GLN A 153 14.81 45.41 18.36
CA GLN A 153 14.43 44.57 17.23
C GLN A 153 14.21 43.08 17.60
N LEU A 154 13.18 42.47 17.03
CA LEU A 154 12.89 41.05 17.22
C LEU A 154 13.50 40.29 16.03
N PRO A 155 14.66 39.63 16.18
CA PRO A 155 15.23 38.86 15.08
C PRO A 155 14.28 37.72 14.69
N MET A 156 14.21 37.45 13.40
CA MET A 156 13.31 36.46 12.82
C MET A 156 14.12 35.26 12.32
N VAL A 157 13.90 34.11 12.95
CA VAL A 157 14.54 32.85 12.58
C VAL A 157 13.58 32.00 11.76
N HIS A 158 14.06 31.51 10.63
CA HIS A 158 13.35 30.59 9.74
C HIS A 158 13.86 29.17 9.97
N VAL A 159 12.95 28.27 10.37
CA VAL A 159 13.26 26.85 10.61
C VAL A 159 12.64 26.04 9.48
N TYR A 160 13.48 25.44 8.65
CA TYR A 160 13.09 24.66 7.49
C TYR A 160 13.09 23.17 7.80
N LEU A 161 12.18 22.44 7.16
CA LEU A 161 12.29 20.98 7.08
C LEU A 161 13.42 20.62 6.11
N PRO A 162 14.17 19.53 6.38
CA PRO A 162 15.15 19.05 5.42
C PRO A 162 14.44 18.69 4.11
N ALA A 163 15.11 18.95 2.99
CA ALA A 163 14.54 18.74 1.65
C ALA A 163 13.99 17.32 1.46
N SER A 164 14.59 16.31 2.09
CA SER A 164 14.12 14.92 2.10
C SER A 164 12.68 14.75 2.61
N VAL A 165 12.26 15.54 3.60
CA VAL A 165 10.89 15.48 4.17
C VAL A 165 9.88 16.22 3.28
N LEU A 166 10.29 17.33 2.65
CA LEU A 166 9.46 18.05 1.68
C LEU A 166 9.23 17.22 0.40
N THR A 167 10.16 16.32 0.11
CA THR A 167 10.14 15.48 -1.09
C THR A 167 8.97 14.49 -1.06
N ASP A 168 8.64 13.93 0.11
CA ASP A 168 7.51 13.01 0.29
C ASP A 168 6.14 13.68 0.11
N SER A 169 6.06 15.01 0.25
CA SER A 169 4.78 15.74 0.21
C SER A 169 4.51 16.47 -1.11
N LEU A 170 5.52 16.91 -1.85
CA LEU A 170 5.32 17.81 -3.02
C LEU A 170 6.14 17.46 -4.27
N SER A 171 6.95 16.42 -4.24
CA SER A 171 7.58 15.88 -5.44
C SER A 171 7.17 14.43 -5.60
N LEU A 172 6.27 14.19 -6.54
CA LEU A 172 6.25 12.92 -7.26
C LEU A 172 7.61 12.83 -7.98
N ASN A 173 8.66 12.42 -7.26
CA ASN A 173 9.83 11.86 -7.92
C ASN A 173 9.29 10.78 -8.86
N PRO A 174 9.78 10.69 -10.12
CA PRO A 174 9.51 9.51 -10.92
C PRO A 174 9.85 8.32 -10.02
N ILE A 175 8.93 7.36 -9.91
CA ILE A 175 9.12 6.17 -9.07
C ILE A 175 10.52 5.66 -9.42
N ASN A 176 11.47 5.88 -8.52
CA ASN A 176 12.81 5.36 -8.71
C ASN A 176 12.60 3.85 -8.83
N ASP A 177 13.14 3.26 -9.89
CA ASP A 177 12.99 1.82 -10.09
C ASP A 177 13.47 1.15 -8.81
N ILE A 178 12.61 0.31 -8.23
CA ILE A 178 12.92 -0.43 -7.02
C ILE A 178 14.26 -1.11 -7.27
N MET A 179 15.29 -0.73 -6.51
CA MET A 179 16.57 -1.43 -6.55
C MET A 179 16.26 -2.87 -6.21
N ARG A 180 16.21 -3.72 -7.24
CA ARG A 180 15.92 -5.14 -7.09
C ARG A 180 17.06 -5.68 -6.25
N GLU A 181 16.75 -6.02 -5.01
CA GLU A 181 17.67 -6.78 -4.18
C GLU A 181 18.12 -7.99 -4.99
N ASN A 182 19.44 -8.19 -5.05
CA ASN A 182 19.98 -9.25 -5.86
C ASN A 182 19.48 -10.57 -5.27
N LYS A 183 18.64 -11.30 -6.03
CA LYS A 183 17.88 -12.44 -5.51
C LYS A 183 18.83 -13.42 -4.82
N ASN A 184 18.60 -13.64 -3.53
CA ASN A 184 19.47 -14.49 -2.72
C ASN A 184 19.10 -15.96 -2.97
N PHE A 185 20.06 -16.88 -2.83
CA PHE A 185 19.78 -18.33 -2.91
C PHE A 185 18.73 -18.78 -1.88
N SER A 186 18.59 -18.05 -0.77
CA SER A 186 17.56 -18.28 0.24
C SER A 186 16.13 -18.05 -0.28
N ASP A 187 15.92 -17.11 -1.21
CA ASP A 187 14.59 -16.77 -1.74
C ASP A 187 14.02 -17.89 -2.62
N TYR A 188 14.91 -18.68 -3.22
CA TYR A 188 14.55 -19.84 -4.05
C TYR A 188 14.29 -21.11 -3.25
N ARG A 189 14.50 -21.10 -1.93
CA ARG A 189 14.42 -22.31 -1.11
C ARG A 189 13.02 -22.95 -1.15
N SER A 190 11.97 -22.14 -1.15
CA SER A 190 10.59 -22.62 -1.28
C SER A 190 10.31 -23.24 -2.66
N TYR A 191 10.83 -22.62 -3.73
CA TYR A 191 10.71 -23.15 -5.10
C TYR A 191 11.50 -24.44 -5.30
N ILE A 192 12.70 -24.54 -4.74
CA ILE A 192 13.53 -25.76 -4.78
C ILE A 192 12.84 -26.89 -4.01
N LEU A 193 12.29 -26.60 -2.82
CA LEU A 193 11.51 -27.57 -2.05
C LEU A 193 10.24 -28.01 -2.78
N GLY A 194 9.53 -27.07 -3.42
CA GLY A 194 8.34 -27.36 -4.22
C GLY A 194 8.66 -28.25 -5.42
N PHE A 195 9.75 -27.94 -6.15
CA PHE A 195 10.20 -28.75 -7.28
C PHE A 195 10.67 -30.14 -6.83
N GLY A 196 11.39 -30.23 -5.71
CA GLY A 196 11.78 -31.51 -5.11
C GLY A 196 10.56 -32.36 -4.72
N ALA A 197 9.54 -31.75 -4.10
CA ALA A 197 8.29 -32.43 -3.78
C ALA A 197 7.56 -32.92 -5.04
N LEU A 198 7.54 -32.12 -6.10
CA LEU A 198 6.95 -32.51 -7.39
C LEU A 198 7.69 -33.71 -8.01
N LEU A 199 9.02 -33.73 -7.99
CA LEU A 199 9.82 -34.85 -8.49
C LEU A 199 9.59 -36.12 -7.68
N ILE A 200 9.50 -36.01 -6.35
CA ILE A 200 9.18 -37.15 -5.48
C ILE A 200 7.79 -37.69 -5.81
N LEU A 201 6.81 -36.81 -6.01
CA LEU A 201 5.44 -37.18 -6.35
C LEU A 201 5.36 -37.85 -7.74
N ALA A 202 6.09 -37.33 -8.73
CA ALA A 202 6.21 -37.93 -10.05
C ALA A 202 6.92 -39.29 -10.01
N ALA A 203 8.00 -39.42 -9.23
CA ALA A 203 8.72 -40.68 -9.03
C ALA A 203 7.84 -41.71 -8.30
N LEU A 204 7.07 -41.28 -7.30
CA LEU A 204 6.12 -42.12 -6.59
C LEU A 204 4.99 -42.57 -7.52
N MET A 205 4.43 -41.67 -8.32
CA MET A 205 3.41 -41.98 -9.31
C MET A 205 3.95 -42.96 -10.35
N TYR A 206 5.15 -42.72 -10.89
CA TYR A 206 5.83 -43.64 -11.80
C TYR A 206 6.06 -45.00 -11.15
N TYR A 207 6.54 -45.04 -9.91
CA TYR A 207 6.75 -46.27 -9.17
C TYR A 207 5.45 -47.05 -8.94
N LEU A 208 4.35 -46.37 -8.56
CA LEU A 208 3.04 -46.99 -8.38
C LEU A 208 2.45 -47.51 -9.69
N LEU A 209 2.58 -46.75 -10.79
CA LEU A 209 2.18 -47.17 -12.12
C LEU A 209 3.01 -48.37 -12.60
N ARG A 210 4.32 -48.36 -12.33
CA ARG A 210 5.22 -49.48 -12.66
C ARG A 210 4.98 -50.70 -11.76
N ARG A 211 4.55 -50.50 -10.50
CA ARG A 211 4.17 -51.60 -9.59
C ARG A 211 2.83 -52.24 -9.99
N LYS A 212 1.91 -51.46 -10.58
CA LYS A 212 0.70 -51.99 -11.24
C LYS A 212 1.03 -52.71 -12.56
N LYS A 213 2.12 -52.32 -13.22
CA LYS A 213 2.72 -53.05 -14.34
C LYS A 213 3.80 -54.02 -13.85
N LYS A 214 3.41 -55.00 -13.02
CA LYS A 214 4.14 -56.28 -13.08
C LYS A 214 4.10 -56.70 -14.56
N PRO A 215 5.21 -57.07 -15.20
CA PRO A 215 5.10 -57.76 -16.47
C PRO A 215 4.28 -59.01 -16.14
N ALA A 216 3.03 -59.05 -16.61
CA ALA A 216 2.36 -60.31 -16.78
C ALA A 216 3.35 -61.18 -17.58
N PRO A 217 3.56 -62.46 -17.24
CA PRO A 217 4.28 -63.35 -18.13
C PRO A 217 3.65 -63.15 -19.51
N ILE A 218 4.47 -63.02 -20.54
CA ILE A 218 4.01 -62.86 -21.92
C ILE A 218 3.06 -64.02 -22.18
N LYS A 219 1.77 -63.77 -21.96
CA LYS A 219 0.70 -64.66 -22.34
C LYS A 219 0.57 -64.32 -23.79
N GLU A 220 1.02 -65.25 -24.63
CA GLU A 220 0.70 -65.30 -26.05
C GLU A 220 -0.75 -64.84 -26.17
N MET A 221 -0.93 -63.60 -26.66
CA MET A 221 -2.25 -63.08 -26.96
C MET A 221 -2.72 -63.94 -28.13
N ALA A 222 -3.59 -64.90 -27.81
CA ALA A 222 -4.60 -65.32 -28.76
C ALA A 222 -5.21 -64.03 -29.33
N PRO A 223 -5.43 -63.94 -30.66
CA PRO A 223 -5.92 -62.73 -31.28
C PRO A 223 -7.22 -62.30 -30.60
N ASP A 224 -7.15 -61.20 -29.87
CA ASP A 224 -8.32 -60.58 -29.27
C ASP A 224 -9.20 -60.14 -30.44
N ILE A 225 -10.40 -60.70 -30.50
CA ILE A 225 -11.41 -60.29 -31.47
C ILE A 225 -11.72 -58.85 -31.12
N ALA A 226 -11.17 -57.89 -31.86
CA ALA A 226 -11.45 -56.48 -31.67
C ALA A 226 -12.97 -56.29 -31.72
N LEU A 227 -13.57 -56.02 -30.55
CA LEU A 227 -15.00 -55.70 -30.43
C LEU A 227 -15.31 -54.59 -31.43
N GLN A 228 -16.38 -54.77 -32.19
CA GLN A 228 -16.73 -53.81 -33.22
C GLN A 228 -17.08 -52.46 -32.58
N PRO A 229 -16.90 -51.33 -33.28
CA PRO A 229 -17.16 -50.00 -32.73
C PRO A 229 -18.55 -49.85 -32.09
N HIS A 230 -19.58 -50.47 -32.68
CA HIS A 230 -20.94 -50.45 -32.15
C HIS A 230 -21.10 -51.30 -30.87
N GLU A 231 -20.45 -52.46 -30.78
CA GLU A 231 -20.47 -53.32 -29.58
C GLU A 231 -19.79 -52.64 -28.39
N LYS A 232 -18.67 -51.97 -28.66
CA LYS A 232 -17.94 -51.16 -27.67
C LYS A 232 -18.78 -49.99 -27.16
N ALA A 233 -19.47 -49.28 -28.07
CA ALA A 233 -20.34 -48.17 -27.73
C ALA A 233 -21.58 -48.63 -26.92
N LEU A 234 -22.27 -49.68 -27.35
CA LEU A 234 -23.44 -50.23 -26.65
C LEU A 234 -23.09 -50.73 -25.24
N LYS A 235 -21.93 -51.38 -25.08
CA LYS A 235 -21.45 -51.79 -23.77
C LYS A 235 -21.22 -50.58 -22.86
N ALA A 236 -20.55 -49.54 -23.36
CA ALA A 236 -20.30 -48.33 -22.60
C ALA A 236 -21.60 -47.56 -22.24
N LEU A 237 -22.58 -47.51 -23.15
CA LEU A 237 -23.90 -46.93 -22.89
C LEU A 237 -24.65 -47.69 -21.80
N ASN A 238 -24.60 -49.03 -21.82
CA ASN A 238 -25.20 -49.87 -20.79
C ASN A 238 -24.53 -49.66 -19.41
N GLU A 239 -23.20 -49.60 -19.36
CA GLU A 239 -22.45 -49.29 -18.14
C GLU A 239 -22.81 -47.90 -17.59
N LEU A 240 -22.94 -46.89 -18.46
CA LEU A 240 -23.36 -45.54 -18.09
C LEU A 240 -24.79 -45.51 -17.55
N ASN A 241 -25.71 -46.28 -18.16
CA ASN A 241 -27.08 -46.41 -17.69
C ASN A 241 -27.12 -47.05 -16.29
N ASN A 242 -26.39 -48.15 -16.09
CA ASN A 242 -26.32 -48.87 -14.81
C ASN A 242 -25.67 -48.03 -13.70
N ALA A 243 -24.84 -47.05 -14.05
CA ALA A 243 -24.24 -46.13 -13.08
C ALA A 243 -25.27 -45.17 -12.46
N GLN A 244 -26.47 -45.00 -13.02
CA GLN A 244 -27.55 -44.16 -12.45
C GLN A 244 -27.07 -42.77 -12.00
N LEU A 245 -26.17 -42.14 -12.76
CA LEU A 245 -25.48 -40.90 -12.35
C LEU A 245 -26.46 -39.72 -12.23
N TRP A 246 -27.36 -39.55 -13.18
CA TRP A 246 -28.34 -38.46 -13.17
C TRP A 246 -29.36 -38.59 -12.03
N GLN A 247 -29.73 -39.82 -11.64
CA GLN A 247 -30.60 -40.08 -10.47
C GLN A 247 -29.95 -39.67 -9.15
N ARG A 248 -28.61 -39.66 -9.10
CA ARG A 248 -27.81 -39.22 -7.95
C ARG A 248 -27.49 -37.71 -7.98
N GLY A 249 -28.12 -36.96 -8.88
CA GLY A 249 -27.86 -35.52 -9.06
C GLY A 249 -26.61 -35.19 -9.88
N LEU A 250 -25.87 -36.18 -10.38
CA LEU A 250 -24.66 -36.02 -11.20
C LEU A 250 -25.00 -35.88 -12.69
N VAL A 251 -25.94 -34.99 -13.01
CA VAL A 251 -26.50 -34.81 -14.36
C VAL A 251 -25.41 -34.37 -15.37
N LYS A 252 -24.49 -33.50 -14.95
CA LYS A 252 -23.39 -33.03 -15.81
C LYS A 252 -22.41 -34.12 -16.19
N GLU A 253 -22.07 -34.98 -15.25
CA GLU A 253 -21.17 -36.13 -15.48
C GLU A 253 -21.82 -37.16 -16.39
N TYR A 254 -23.12 -37.43 -16.17
CA TYR A 254 -23.91 -38.31 -17.01
C TYR A 254 -23.95 -37.83 -18.47
N GLN A 255 -24.28 -36.55 -18.69
CA GLN A 255 -24.37 -35.98 -20.04
C GLN A 255 -23.02 -35.87 -20.74
N SER A 256 -21.95 -35.53 -19.99
CA SER A 256 -20.60 -35.51 -20.55
C SER A 256 -20.20 -36.91 -21.03
N SER A 257 -20.36 -37.92 -20.16
CA SER A 257 -20.05 -39.31 -20.46
C SER A 257 -20.85 -39.86 -21.65
N LEU A 258 -22.16 -39.53 -21.72
CA LEU A 258 -23.03 -39.94 -22.82
C LEU A 258 -22.49 -39.44 -24.16
N THR A 259 -22.13 -38.16 -24.24
CA THR A 259 -21.59 -37.60 -25.48
C THR A 259 -20.18 -38.03 -25.81
N ASP A 260 -19.36 -38.32 -24.82
CA ASP A 260 -18.00 -38.84 -25.06
C ASP A 260 -18.05 -40.25 -25.65
N ILE A 261 -19.00 -41.08 -25.22
CA ILE A 261 -19.26 -42.40 -25.80
C ILE A 261 -19.68 -42.26 -27.27
N ILE A 262 -20.61 -41.36 -27.58
CA ILE A 262 -21.07 -41.12 -28.96
C ILE A 262 -19.96 -40.55 -29.85
N ARG A 263 -19.17 -39.58 -29.36
CA ARG A 263 -18.02 -39.03 -30.10
C ARG A 263 -16.95 -40.09 -30.36
N THR A 264 -16.66 -40.94 -29.37
CA THR A 264 -15.72 -42.06 -29.52
C THR A 264 -16.24 -43.08 -30.53
N TYR A 265 -17.54 -43.39 -30.51
CA TYR A 265 -18.17 -44.26 -31.50
C TYR A 265 -18.03 -43.71 -32.93
N LEU A 266 -18.31 -42.41 -33.12
CA LEU A 266 -18.15 -41.76 -34.42
C LEU A 266 -16.70 -41.80 -34.91
N GLN A 267 -15.74 -41.62 -34.01
CA GLN A 267 -14.32 -41.69 -34.32
C GLN A 267 -13.88 -43.10 -34.69
N ASP A 268 -14.23 -44.09 -33.88
CA ASP A 268 -13.84 -45.48 -34.09
C ASP A 268 -14.48 -46.08 -35.35
N ARG A 269 -15.65 -45.57 -35.76
CA ARG A 269 -16.38 -46.07 -36.92
C ARG A 269 -16.14 -45.30 -38.21
N TYR A 270 -16.30 -43.99 -38.18
CA TYR A 270 -16.24 -43.14 -39.37
C TYR A 270 -14.87 -42.47 -39.54
N GLY A 271 -13.93 -42.69 -38.61
CA GLY A 271 -12.56 -42.16 -38.69
C GLY A 271 -12.44 -40.66 -38.45
N VAL A 272 -13.51 -39.99 -38.02
CA VAL A 272 -13.52 -38.54 -37.75
C VAL A 272 -12.98 -38.25 -36.33
N ARG A 273 -12.24 -37.15 -36.13
CA ARG A 273 -11.72 -36.76 -34.80
C ARG A 273 -12.80 -36.13 -33.92
N ALA A 274 -13.96 -36.79 -33.78
CA ALA A 274 -15.16 -36.23 -33.16
C ALA A 274 -14.99 -35.78 -31.70
N THR A 275 -13.99 -36.31 -30.98
CA THR A 275 -13.68 -35.90 -29.60
C THR A 275 -13.10 -34.49 -29.50
N GLU A 276 -12.54 -33.95 -30.59
CA GLU A 276 -11.88 -32.63 -30.64
C GLU A 276 -12.68 -31.61 -31.46
N MET A 277 -13.84 -32.02 -32.00
CA MET A 277 -14.64 -31.23 -32.92
C MET A 277 -15.92 -30.72 -32.25
N THR A 278 -16.36 -29.53 -32.66
CA THR A 278 -17.67 -29.01 -32.27
C THR A 278 -18.81 -29.80 -32.94
N THR A 279 -20.02 -29.70 -32.40
CA THR A 279 -21.19 -30.44 -32.92
C THR A 279 -21.44 -30.18 -34.40
N ASP A 280 -21.31 -28.93 -34.87
CA ASP A 280 -21.50 -28.59 -36.29
C ASP A 280 -20.34 -29.12 -37.15
N GLU A 281 -19.09 -29.04 -36.67
CA GLU A 281 -17.92 -29.61 -37.37
C GLU A 281 -18.02 -31.13 -37.51
N ILE A 282 -18.49 -31.85 -36.48
CA ILE A 282 -18.70 -33.31 -36.52
C ILE A 282 -19.69 -33.65 -37.64
N VAL A 283 -20.80 -32.93 -37.69
CA VAL A 283 -21.86 -33.15 -38.67
C VAL A 283 -21.38 -32.90 -40.09
N ASP A 284 -20.53 -31.89 -40.30
CA ASP A 284 -19.96 -31.59 -41.61
C ASP A 284 -18.90 -32.63 -42.02
N ALA A 285 -18.02 -33.04 -41.09
CA ALA A 285 -17.02 -34.07 -41.36
C ALA A 285 -17.62 -35.46 -41.66
N LEU A 286 -18.80 -35.75 -41.12
CA LEU A 286 -19.50 -37.00 -41.43
C LEU A 286 -20.09 -37.05 -42.85
N GLN A 287 -20.26 -35.92 -43.54
CA GLN A 287 -20.78 -35.91 -44.92
C GLN A 287 -19.85 -36.64 -45.90
N GLU A 288 -18.56 -36.69 -45.59
CA GLU A 288 -17.52 -37.28 -46.45
C GLU A 288 -17.23 -38.76 -46.15
N THR A 289 -17.86 -39.36 -45.11
CA THR A 289 -17.48 -40.68 -44.57
C THR A 289 -18.52 -41.80 -44.77
N GLY A 290 -19.53 -41.55 -45.62
CA GLY A 290 -20.60 -42.53 -45.90
C GLY A 290 -21.68 -42.59 -44.81
N PHE A 291 -21.77 -41.58 -43.95
CA PHE A 291 -22.85 -41.42 -42.96
C PHE A 291 -24.20 -41.20 -43.66
N ASN A 292 -25.23 -41.96 -43.26
CA ASN A 292 -26.59 -41.72 -43.74
C ASN A 292 -27.13 -40.40 -43.15
N THR A 293 -27.38 -39.43 -44.02
CA THR A 293 -27.88 -38.09 -43.67
C THR A 293 -29.24 -38.09 -42.98
N GLU A 294 -30.01 -39.18 -43.06
CA GLU A 294 -31.28 -39.33 -42.34
C GLU A 294 -31.10 -39.28 -40.81
N TYR A 295 -29.96 -39.75 -40.29
CA TYR A 295 -29.65 -39.71 -38.85
C TYR A 295 -28.96 -38.42 -38.39
N ARG A 296 -28.79 -37.45 -39.30
CA ARG A 296 -28.12 -36.16 -39.00
C ARG A 296 -28.85 -35.38 -37.91
N GLN A 297 -30.17 -35.33 -38.00
CA GLN A 297 -31.00 -34.60 -37.05
C GLN A 297 -30.96 -35.26 -35.65
N GLU A 298 -31.03 -36.59 -35.60
CA GLU A 298 -30.92 -37.37 -34.35
C GLU A 298 -29.55 -37.19 -33.68
N LEU A 299 -28.46 -37.24 -34.45
CA LEU A 299 -27.12 -36.97 -33.95
C LEU A 299 -26.99 -35.54 -33.39
N LYS A 300 -27.54 -34.56 -34.11
CA LYS A 300 -27.49 -33.15 -33.69
C LYS A 300 -28.24 -32.96 -32.37
N GLU A 301 -29.40 -33.58 -32.20
CA GLU A 301 -30.18 -33.53 -30.96
C GLU A 301 -29.41 -34.14 -29.77
N ILE A 302 -28.76 -35.30 -29.97
CA ILE A 302 -27.97 -35.98 -28.92
C ILE A 302 -26.80 -35.08 -28.46
N LEU A 303 -26.09 -34.45 -29.40
CA LEU A 303 -24.91 -33.63 -29.07
C LEU A 303 -25.28 -32.23 -28.55
N GLN A 304 -26.34 -31.60 -29.06
CA GLN A 304 -26.76 -30.25 -28.65
C GLN A 304 -27.31 -30.20 -27.21
N VAL A 305 -27.99 -31.23 -26.74
CA VAL A 305 -28.50 -31.25 -25.35
C VAL A 305 -27.36 -31.29 -24.33
N ALA A 306 -26.24 -31.92 -24.67
CA ALA A 306 -25.08 -31.88 -23.79
C ALA A 306 -24.49 -30.48 -23.67
N ASP A 307 -24.46 -29.71 -24.77
CA ASP A 307 -24.04 -28.31 -24.74
C ASP A 307 -25.03 -27.48 -23.89
N LEU A 308 -26.33 -27.72 -24.02
CA LEU A 308 -27.34 -27.06 -23.18
C LEU A 308 -27.14 -27.35 -21.68
N VAL A 309 -26.85 -28.59 -21.28
CA VAL A 309 -26.62 -28.96 -19.88
C VAL A 309 -25.27 -28.47 -19.35
N LYS A 310 -24.27 -28.35 -20.23
CA LYS A 310 -22.94 -27.81 -19.89
C LYS A 310 -22.96 -26.29 -19.70
N PHE A 311 -23.79 -25.56 -20.45
CA PHE A 311 -23.76 -24.09 -20.48
C PHE A 311 -25.00 -23.40 -19.88
N ALA A 312 -26.21 -23.92 -20.08
CA ALA A 312 -27.40 -23.39 -19.41
C ALA A 312 -27.52 -24.07 -18.04
N LYS A 313 -27.68 -23.29 -16.96
CA LYS A 313 -27.94 -23.80 -15.60
C LYS A 313 -29.29 -24.55 -15.46
N ALA A 314 -29.89 -24.97 -16.57
CA ALA A 314 -31.14 -25.70 -16.62
C ALA A 314 -30.89 -27.17 -16.30
N VAL A 315 -31.63 -27.70 -15.34
CA VAL A 315 -31.71 -29.15 -15.08
C VAL A 315 -32.83 -29.67 -15.98
N PRO A 316 -32.54 -30.50 -17.00
CA PRO A 316 -33.60 -31.10 -17.81
C PRO A 316 -34.50 -31.96 -16.93
N GLU A 317 -35.77 -32.09 -17.30
CA GLU A 317 -36.68 -33.00 -16.61
C GLU A 317 -36.15 -34.43 -16.66
N ALA A 318 -36.37 -35.22 -15.60
CA ALA A 318 -35.85 -36.60 -15.49
C ALA A 318 -36.19 -37.50 -16.69
N ASN A 319 -37.37 -37.29 -17.30
CA ASN A 319 -37.84 -38.01 -18.49
C ASN A 319 -36.95 -37.79 -19.73
N ILE A 320 -36.29 -36.63 -19.80
CA ILE A 320 -35.44 -36.25 -20.92
C ILE A 320 -34.17 -37.12 -20.95
N HIS A 321 -33.62 -37.49 -19.80
CA HIS A 321 -32.39 -38.29 -19.72
C HIS A 321 -32.58 -39.73 -20.23
N SER A 322 -33.70 -40.37 -19.88
CA SER A 322 -34.05 -41.70 -20.40
C SER A 322 -34.28 -41.69 -21.90
N GLN A 323 -34.98 -40.66 -22.42
CA GLN A 323 -35.20 -40.51 -23.86
C GLN A 323 -33.90 -40.34 -24.63
N PHE A 324 -32.93 -39.61 -24.09
CA PHE A 324 -31.62 -39.44 -24.74
C PHE A 324 -30.76 -40.69 -24.73
N MET A 325 -30.81 -41.48 -23.64
CA MET A 325 -30.14 -42.78 -23.61
C MET A 325 -30.73 -43.71 -24.69
N GLU A 326 -32.06 -43.74 -24.81
CA GLU A 326 -32.74 -44.53 -25.84
C GLU A 326 -32.37 -44.07 -27.26
N LYS A 327 -32.39 -42.76 -27.53
CA LYS A 327 -31.93 -42.19 -28.81
C LYS A 327 -30.46 -42.52 -29.09
N ALA A 328 -29.58 -42.47 -28.09
CA ALA A 328 -28.17 -42.79 -28.24
C ALA A 328 -27.94 -44.27 -28.59
N VAL A 329 -28.65 -45.18 -27.90
CA VAL A 329 -28.62 -46.62 -28.21
C VAL A 329 -29.17 -46.88 -29.61
N HIS A 330 -30.34 -46.32 -29.92
CA HIS A 330 -30.99 -46.43 -31.22
C HIS A 330 -30.08 -45.93 -32.35
N PHE A 331 -29.44 -44.76 -32.19
CA PHE A 331 -28.48 -44.22 -33.15
C PHE A 331 -27.31 -45.18 -33.41
N VAL A 332 -26.72 -45.77 -32.37
CA VAL A 332 -25.62 -46.74 -32.52
C VAL A 332 -26.09 -48.01 -33.24
N GLU A 333 -27.28 -48.51 -32.90
CA GLU A 333 -27.85 -49.71 -33.50
C GLU A 333 -28.26 -49.54 -34.97
N GLN A 334 -28.93 -48.43 -35.30
CA GLN A 334 -29.36 -48.12 -36.66
C GLN A 334 -28.18 -47.87 -37.57
N THR A 335 -27.17 -47.22 -37.00
CA THR A 335 -26.02 -46.90 -37.82
C THR A 335 -25.13 -48.14 -37.96
N LYS A 336 -25.08 -49.14 -37.05
CA LYS A 336 -24.08 -50.23 -37.03
C LYS A 336 -23.59 -50.74 -38.40
N GLU A 337 -22.29 -51.02 -38.49
CA GLU A 337 -21.72 -51.65 -39.68
C GLU A 337 -22.19 -53.12 -39.77
N VAL A 338 -22.91 -53.45 -40.84
CA VAL A 338 -23.33 -54.83 -41.12
C VAL A 338 -22.19 -55.53 -41.86
N ARG A 339 -21.48 -56.43 -41.17
CA ARG A 339 -20.58 -57.36 -41.85
C ARG A 339 -21.42 -58.43 -42.55
N ILE A 340 -21.28 -58.54 -43.87
CA ILE A 340 -21.69 -59.75 -44.59
C ILE A 340 -20.77 -60.85 -44.07
N SER A 341 -21.29 -61.73 -43.24
CA SER A 341 -20.56 -62.93 -42.81
C SER A 341 -20.35 -63.81 -44.04
N ASP A 342 -19.09 -63.96 -44.46
CA ASP A 342 -18.65 -65.02 -45.37
C ASP A 342 -18.94 -66.38 -44.71
N ASN A 343 -20.15 -66.90 -44.93
CA ASN A 343 -20.47 -68.28 -44.70
C ASN A 343 -21.48 -68.76 -45.75
N GLN A 344 -21.04 -68.82 -47.01
CA GLN A 344 -21.67 -69.57 -48.10
C GLN A 344 -20.58 -70.03 -49.08
N ASN A 345 -19.78 -71.04 -48.72
CA ASN A 345 -19.32 -72.07 -49.66
C ASN A 345 -18.55 -73.19 -48.95
N THR A 346 -19.29 -74.06 -48.25
CA THR A 346 -18.87 -75.45 -48.06
C THR A 346 -20.12 -76.32 -48.19
N ASP A 347 -20.63 -76.45 -49.41
CA ASP A 347 -21.28 -77.69 -49.84
C ASP A 347 -21.37 -77.69 -51.37
N ILE A 348 -20.63 -78.63 -51.97
CA ILE A 348 -20.95 -79.49 -53.11
C ILE A 348 -19.64 -79.81 -53.86
N GLN A 349 -19.33 -81.11 -53.86
CA GLN A 349 -18.32 -81.79 -54.68
C GLN A 349 -18.58 -81.63 -56.18
#